data_AF-A0A8X6QMY6-F1
#
_entry.id   AF-A0A8X6QMY6-F1
#
_cell.length_a   1.000
_cell.length_b   1.000
_cell.length_c   1.000
_cell.angle_alpha   90.00
_cell.angle_beta   90.00
_cell.angle_gamma   90.00
#
_symmetry.space_group_name_H-M   'P 1'
#
loop_
_entity.id
_entity.type
_entity.pdbx_description
1 polymer ?
#
loop_
_entity_poly.entity_id
_entity_poly.type
_entity_poly.pdbx_seq_one_letter_code
_entity_poly.pdbx_strand_id
1 'polypeptide(L)'
;MQIGSALGGNLEDGVLSGLSTLRNDSAINVICDGEKVVLSTLLGLKDATVNFKWKRRFLFTFEGSIWTKAEDTQFDLEVTLDMTDGIKLDVTNTLLTKFEGFTFGFSGLGPLNPIIKILGNIIMNLWSKQIADEIQTLLKDMLESELSKLSITF
;
A
#
# COMPACT_ATOMS: atom_id res chain seq x y z
N MET A 1 -4.19 -7.61 -11.28
CA MET A 1 -2.73 -7.70 -11.37
C MET A 1 -2.33 -9.11 -10.93
N GLN A 2 -1.53 -9.88 -11.70
CA GLN A 2 -1.09 -11.23 -11.29
C GLN A 2 0.08 -11.11 -10.30
N ILE A 3 -0.23 -10.75 -9.06
CA ILE A 3 0.73 -10.84 -7.96
C ILE A 3 0.94 -12.34 -7.70
N GLY A 4 2.16 -12.85 -7.87
CA GLY A 4 2.51 -14.23 -7.52
C GLY A 4 2.40 -15.31 -8.62
N SER A 5 2.86 -15.04 -9.85
CA SER A 5 3.04 -16.11 -10.87
C SER A 5 3.92 -17.28 -10.39
N ALA A 6 4.77 -17.06 -9.37
CA ALA A 6 5.55 -18.10 -8.70
C ALA A 6 4.70 -19.12 -7.91
N LEU A 7 3.48 -18.76 -7.49
CA LEU A 7 2.54 -19.61 -6.75
C LEU A 7 1.32 -20.05 -7.57
N GLY A 8 1.15 -19.51 -8.79
CA GLY A 8 0.07 -19.90 -9.71
C GLY A 8 -1.35 -19.68 -9.18
N GLY A 9 -1.53 -18.78 -8.21
CA GLY A 9 -2.82 -18.37 -7.66
C GLY A 9 -3.05 -16.87 -7.85
N ASN A 10 -4.31 -16.46 -7.96
CA ASN A 10 -4.67 -15.04 -8.00
C ASN A 10 -4.79 -14.51 -6.57
N LEU A 11 -4.25 -13.32 -6.32
CA LEU A 11 -4.57 -12.56 -5.12
C LEU A 11 -5.80 -11.70 -5.36
N GLU A 12 -6.67 -11.65 -4.38
CA GLU A 12 -7.94 -10.96 -4.40
C GLU A 12 -8.16 -10.25 -3.05
N ASP A 13 -9.01 -9.22 -3.07
CA ASP A 13 -9.46 -8.49 -1.88
C ASP A 13 -8.33 -7.97 -0.98
N GLY A 14 -7.39 -7.21 -1.53
CA GLY A 14 -6.34 -6.56 -0.74
C GLY A 14 -6.93 -5.58 0.29
N VAL A 15 -6.65 -5.80 1.57
CA VAL A 15 -7.11 -4.91 2.66
C VAL A 15 -5.90 -4.38 3.42
N LEU A 16 -5.73 -3.05 3.42
CA LEU A 16 -4.78 -2.33 4.27
C LEU A 16 -5.44 -1.97 5.60
N SER A 17 -4.78 -2.36 6.70
CA SER A 17 -5.16 -2.09 8.08
C SER A 17 -4.04 -1.34 8.80
N GLY A 18 -4.38 -0.67 9.92
CA GLY A 18 -3.45 0.15 10.70
C GLY A 18 -3.54 1.64 10.40
N LEU A 19 -4.38 2.07 9.45
CA LEU A 19 -4.57 3.48 9.06
C LEU A 19 -4.96 4.41 10.21
N SER A 20 -5.53 3.88 11.30
CA SER A 20 -5.81 4.64 12.52
C SER A 20 -4.54 5.17 13.21
N THR A 21 -3.36 4.68 12.85
CA THR A 21 -2.06 5.15 13.36
C THR A 21 -1.39 6.15 12.41
N LEU A 22 -2.03 6.46 11.28
CA LEU A 22 -1.52 7.41 10.30
C LEU A 22 -1.34 8.78 10.94
N ARG A 23 -0.16 9.35 10.76
CA ARG A 23 0.21 10.64 11.35
C ARG A 23 1.18 11.38 10.45
N ASN A 24 1.25 12.68 10.65
CA ASN A 24 2.30 13.48 10.04
C ASN A 24 3.58 13.39 10.87
N ASP A 25 4.66 12.92 10.25
CA ASP A 25 5.98 12.72 10.86
C ASP A 25 6.97 13.87 10.52
N SER A 26 6.56 14.86 9.74
CA SER A 26 7.39 16.04 9.44
C SER A 26 6.61 17.35 9.53
N ALA A 27 7.33 18.47 9.45
CA ALA A 27 6.69 19.73 9.08
C ALA A 27 6.14 19.62 7.65
N ILE A 28 5.02 20.30 7.38
CA ILE A 28 4.49 20.44 6.02
C ILE A 28 5.30 21.54 5.34
N ASN A 29 5.99 21.20 4.27
CA ASN A 29 6.62 22.16 3.40
C ASN A 29 5.59 22.70 2.40
N VAL A 30 5.55 24.01 2.22
CA VAL A 30 4.59 24.69 1.34
C VAL A 30 5.37 25.48 0.30
N ILE A 31 5.15 25.16 -0.97
CA ILE A 31 5.76 25.85 -2.11
C ILE A 31 4.64 26.42 -2.98
N CYS A 32 4.74 27.70 -3.31
CA CYS A 32 3.85 28.33 -4.28
C CYS A 32 4.57 28.39 -5.64
N ASP A 33 4.01 27.75 -6.65
CA ASP A 33 4.49 27.75 -8.03
C ASP A 33 3.38 28.25 -8.96
N GLY A 34 3.44 29.54 -9.29
CA GLY A 34 2.39 30.21 -10.06
C GLY A 34 1.02 30.15 -9.36
N GLU A 35 0.05 29.51 -9.99
CA GLU A 35 -1.32 29.32 -9.48
C GLU A 35 -1.48 28.04 -8.65
N LYS A 36 -0.39 27.31 -8.40
CA LYS A 36 -0.39 26.04 -7.69
C LYS A 36 0.27 26.19 -6.32
N VAL A 37 -0.31 25.53 -5.32
CA VAL A 37 0.31 25.36 -4.01
C VAL A 37 0.65 23.89 -3.83
N VAL A 38 1.94 23.59 -3.69
CA VAL A 38 2.44 22.25 -3.46
C VAL A 38 2.70 22.08 -1.96
N LEU A 39 2.08 21.06 -1.38
CA LEU A 39 2.23 20.65 0.01
C LEU A 39 3.02 19.34 0.03
N SER A 40 4.17 19.32 0.69
CA SER A 40 5.01 18.12 0.81
C SER A 40 5.21 17.76 2.28
N THR A 41 5.06 16.49 2.63
CA THR A 41 5.19 16.02 4.02
C THR A 41 5.55 14.53 4.08
N LEU A 42 6.12 14.10 5.20
CA LEU A 42 6.30 12.69 5.51
C LEU A 42 5.12 12.18 6.36
N LEU A 43 4.43 11.16 5.87
CA LEU A 43 3.41 10.44 6.63
C LEU A 43 3.99 9.17 7.24
N GLY A 44 3.78 8.98 8.53
CA GLY A 44 4.13 7.76 9.25
C GLY A 44 2.91 6.89 9.51
N LEU A 45 3.09 5.58 9.41
CA LEU A 45 2.07 4.58 9.68
C LEU A 45 2.71 3.44 10.49
N LYS A 46 2.12 3.15 11.65
CA LYS A 46 2.57 2.07 12.54
C LYS A 46 1.69 0.84 12.45
N ASP A 47 2.29 -0.32 12.65
CA ASP A 47 1.60 -1.62 12.65
C ASP A 47 0.76 -1.87 11.39
N ALA A 48 1.23 -1.35 10.25
CA ALA A 48 0.58 -1.49 8.96
C ALA A 48 0.46 -2.97 8.60
N THR A 49 -0.75 -3.43 8.29
CA THR A 49 -0.99 -4.81 7.89
C THR A 49 -1.72 -4.85 6.57
N VAL A 50 -1.18 -5.58 5.61
CA VAL A 50 -1.87 -5.88 4.35
C VAL A 50 -2.23 -7.34 4.34
N ASN A 51 -3.48 -7.64 3.99
CA ASN A 51 -3.99 -8.99 3.87
C ASN A 51 -4.62 -9.18 2.48
N PHE A 52 -4.23 -10.26 1.80
CA PHE A 52 -4.82 -10.71 0.55
C PHE A 52 -5.41 -12.10 0.75
N LYS A 53 -6.57 -12.33 0.14
CA LYS A 53 -7.04 -13.69 -0.07
C LYS A 53 -6.39 -14.24 -1.32
N TRP A 54 -6.15 -15.55 -1.33
CA TRP A 54 -5.73 -16.23 -2.54
C TRP A 54 -6.59 -17.47 -2.76
N LYS A 55 -6.82 -17.76 -4.04
CA LYS A 55 -7.56 -18.95 -4.46
C LYS A 55 -6.84 -19.60 -5.62
N ARG A 56 -6.68 -20.92 -5.56
CA ARG A 56 -6.13 -21.72 -6.66
C ARG A 56 -6.99 -22.95 -6.90
N ARG A 57 -7.39 -23.12 -8.16
CA ARG A 57 -8.09 -24.31 -8.63
C ARG A 57 -7.12 -25.18 -9.42
N PHE A 58 -6.79 -26.34 -8.88
CA PHE A 58 -6.09 -27.40 -9.62
C PHE A 58 -6.98 -28.64 -9.66
N LEU A 59 -6.61 -29.74 -8.99
CA LEU A 59 -7.49 -30.90 -8.76
C LEU A 59 -8.49 -30.68 -7.60
N PHE A 60 -8.09 -29.87 -6.61
CA PHE A 60 -8.92 -29.41 -5.50
C PHE A 60 -8.88 -27.86 -5.45
N THR A 61 -9.87 -27.25 -4.80
CA THR A 61 -9.86 -25.82 -4.52
C THR A 61 -9.07 -25.58 -3.25
N PHE A 62 -7.97 -24.85 -3.37
CA PHE A 62 -7.22 -24.34 -2.22
C PHE A 62 -7.52 -22.85 -2.07
N GLU A 63 -7.77 -22.46 -0.84
CA GLU A 63 -8.00 -21.07 -0.45
C GLU A 63 -7.22 -20.77 0.82
N GLY A 64 -6.80 -19.52 0.94
CA GLY A 64 -6.10 -19.07 2.12
C GLY A 64 -5.86 -17.57 2.08
N SER A 65 -4.95 -17.14 2.95
CA SER A 65 -4.56 -15.74 3.04
C SER A 65 -3.05 -15.58 3.00
N ILE A 66 -2.63 -14.46 2.43
CA ILE A 66 -1.27 -13.98 2.51
C ILE A 66 -1.33 -12.65 3.23
N TRP A 67 -0.54 -12.51 4.28
CA TRP A 67 -0.50 -11.27 5.04
C TRP A 67 0.93 -10.80 5.23
N THR A 68 1.04 -9.50 5.40
CA THR A 68 2.28 -8.82 5.67
C THR A 68 2.02 -7.76 6.71
N LYS A 69 2.87 -7.73 7.73
CA LYS A 69 2.87 -6.71 8.75
C LYS A 69 4.18 -5.93 8.69
N ALA A 70 4.12 -4.61 8.76
CA ALA A 70 5.26 -3.73 9.00
C ALA A 70 5.03 -2.96 10.29
N GLU A 71 6.05 -2.87 11.12
CA GLU A 71 5.98 -2.15 12.39
C GLU A 71 6.00 -0.64 12.17
N ASP A 72 6.80 -0.20 11.20
CA ASP A 72 6.98 1.22 10.87
C ASP A 72 7.09 1.42 9.36
N THR A 73 6.25 2.31 8.83
CA THR A 73 6.11 2.59 7.40
C THR A 73 6.06 4.11 7.22
N GLN A 74 6.85 4.64 6.29
CA GLN A 74 6.86 6.08 6.01
C GLN A 74 6.67 6.33 4.52
N PHE A 75 5.88 7.34 4.22
CA PHE A 75 5.58 7.78 2.88
C PHE A 75 5.98 9.25 2.72
N ASP A 76 6.63 9.57 1.63
CA ASP A 76 6.68 10.94 1.12
C ASP A 76 5.38 11.22 0.37
N LEU A 77 4.65 12.22 0.83
CA LEU A 77 3.36 12.64 0.28
C LEU A 77 3.52 14.04 -0.30
N GLU A 78 3.09 14.19 -1.55
CA GLU A 78 2.91 15.49 -2.19
C GLU A 78 1.45 15.66 -2.61
N VAL A 79 0.87 16.78 -2.22
CA VAL A 79 -0.46 17.20 -2.62
C VAL A 79 -0.34 18.55 -3.31
N THR A 80 -0.92 18.65 -4.50
CA THR A 80 -1.02 19.92 -5.23
C THR A 80 -2.43 20.46 -5.11
N LEU A 81 -2.53 21.70 -4.66
CA LEU A 81 -3.73 22.50 -4.75
C LEU A 81 -3.67 23.31 -6.04
N ASP A 82 -4.61 23.05 -6.95
CA ASP A 82 -4.86 23.89 -8.12
C ASP A 82 -5.96 24.90 -7.76
N MET A 83 -5.67 26.20 -7.95
CA MET A 83 -6.58 27.31 -7.63
C MET A 83 -7.22 27.96 -8.87
N THR A 84 -6.92 27.48 -10.08
CA THR A 84 -7.33 28.15 -11.33
C THR A 84 -8.85 28.10 -11.54
N ASP A 85 -9.49 26.96 -11.28
CA ASP A 85 -10.94 26.73 -11.54
C ASP A 85 -11.72 26.29 -10.27
N GLY A 86 -11.14 26.42 -9.08
CA GLY A 86 -11.68 25.83 -7.86
C GLY A 86 -10.63 25.63 -6.78
N ILE A 87 -11.00 25.00 -5.67
CA ILE A 87 -10.07 24.44 -4.70
C ILE A 87 -10.09 22.93 -4.92
N LYS A 88 -9.09 22.40 -5.63
CA LYS A 88 -8.94 20.95 -5.84
C LYS A 88 -7.58 20.48 -5.34
N LEU A 89 -7.59 19.57 -4.37
CA LEU A 89 -6.40 18.92 -3.83
C LEU A 89 -6.18 17.59 -4.56
N ASP A 90 -5.11 17.50 -5.33
CA ASP A 90 -4.70 16.30 -6.05
C ASP A 90 -3.45 15.69 -5.39
N VAL A 91 -3.48 14.38 -5.12
CA VAL A 91 -2.30 13.66 -4.64
C VAL A 91 -1.37 13.44 -5.82
N THR A 92 -0.31 14.25 -5.91
CA THR A 92 0.64 14.20 -7.04
C THR A 92 1.73 13.17 -6.83
N ASN A 93 2.12 12.91 -5.58
CA ASN A 93 3.12 11.91 -5.25
C ASN A 93 2.75 11.16 -3.96
N THR A 94 3.02 9.85 -3.95
CA THR A 94 2.98 9.02 -2.75
C THR A 94 4.05 7.96 -2.90
N LEU A 95 5.18 8.13 -2.22
CA LEU A 95 6.34 7.26 -2.33
C LEU A 95 6.65 6.63 -0.99
N LEU A 96 6.72 5.30 -0.93
CA LEU A 96 7.19 4.60 0.27
C LEU A 96 8.70 4.84 0.45
N THR A 97 9.07 5.55 1.51
CA THR A 97 10.47 5.88 1.83
C THR A 97 11.04 5.01 2.94
N LYS A 98 10.19 4.44 3.80
CA LYS A 98 10.60 3.56 4.90
C LYS A 98 9.64 2.37 5.04
N PHE A 99 10.18 1.18 5.23
CA PHE A 99 9.42 -0.05 5.48
C PHE A 99 10.23 -1.01 6.37
N GLU A 100 9.95 -0.99 7.67
CA GLU A 100 10.72 -1.69 8.71
C GLU A 100 9.86 -2.67 9.53
N GLY A 101 10.52 -3.61 10.23
CA GLY A 101 9.84 -4.60 11.08
C GLY A 101 8.94 -5.55 10.29
N PHE A 102 9.33 -5.88 9.05
CA PHE A 102 8.52 -6.67 8.14
C PHE A 102 8.40 -8.13 8.62
N THR A 103 7.15 -8.58 8.77
CA THR A 103 6.81 -9.99 8.97
C THR A 103 5.85 -10.43 7.89
N PHE A 104 6.14 -11.60 7.31
CA PHE A 104 5.31 -12.23 6.28
C PHE A 104 4.70 -13.51 6.80
N GLY A 105 3.43 -13.75 6.45
CA GLY A 105 2.78 -15.02 6.74
C GLY A 105 1.88 -15.47 5.59
N PHE A 106 1.70 -16.78 5.52
CA PHE A 106 0.90 -17.45 4.50
C PHE A 106 0.08 -18.56 5.15
N SER A 107 -1.20 -18.68 4.77
CA SER A 107 -2.09 -19.74 5.21
C SER A 107 -2.76 -20.44 4.02
N GLY A 108 -3.31 -21.65 4.23
CA GLY A 108 -4.12 -22.36 3.22
C GLY A 108 -3.38 -23.32 2.28
N LEU A 109 -2.10 -23.64 2.52
CA LEU A 109 -1.32 -24.57 1.67
C LEU A 109 -1.68 -26.06 1.86
N GLY A 110 -2.51 -26.40 2.85
CA GLY A 110 -2.75 -27.79 3.23
C GLY A 110 -1.44 -28.53 3.57
N PRO A 111 -1.34 -29.86 3.34
CA PRO A 111 -0.15 -30.66 3.67
C PRO A 111 1.09 -30.39 2.79
N LEU A 112 1.05 -29.40 1.88
CA LEU A 112 2.16 -29.02 0.98
C LEU A 112 3.23 -28.16 1.67
N ASN A 113 3.65 -28.61 2.86
CA ASN A 113 4.68 -28.01 3.71
C ASN A 113 6.09 -27.83 3.04
N PRO A 114 6.54 -28.67 2.07
CA PRO A 114 7.89 -28.53 1.50
C PRO A 114 8.10 -27.30 0.60
N ILE A 115 7.03 -26.79 -0.01
CA ILE A 115 7.09 -25.66 -0.96
C ILE A 115 7.44 -24.34 -0.22
N ILE A 116 7.07 -24.24 1.06
CA ILE A 116 7.34 -23.08 1.93
C ILE A 116 8.85 -22.85 2.12
N LYS A 117 9.67 -23.91 2.19
CA LYS A 117 11.12 -23.80 2.46
C LYS A 117 11.93 -23.32 1.25
N ILE A 118 11.56 -23.71 0.03
CA ILE A 118 12.29 -23.33 -1.20
C ILE A 118 11.93 -21.91 -1.64
N LEU A 119 10.70 -21.49 -1.33
CA LEU A 119 10.16 -20.22 -1.76
C LEU A 119 10.51 -19.05 -0.83
N GLY A 120 10.96 -19.30 0.40
CA GLY A 120 11.16 -18.27 1.43
C GLY A 120 11.94 -17.04 0.98
N ASN A 121 13.14 -17.20 0.40
CA ASN A 121 13.97 -16.02 0.08
C ASN A 121 13.66 -15.36 -1.27
N ILE A 122 13.31 -16.14 -2.29
CA ILE A 122 13.02 -15.60 -3.64
C ILE A 122 11.63 -14.96 -3.65
N ILE A 123 10.65 -15.58 -2.98
CA ILE A 123 9.33 -14.97 -2.84
C ILE A 123 9.41 -13.75 -1.95
N MET A 124 10.09 -13.76 -0.79
CA MET A 124 10.14 -12.57 0.07
C MET A 124 10.64 -11.31 -0.65
N ASN A 125 11.70 -11.41 -1.46
CA ASN A 125 12.22 -10.23 -2.16
C ASN A 125 11.25 -9.72 -3.23
N LEU A 126 10.70 -10.61 -4.06
CA LEU A 126 9.70 -10.23 -5.08
C LEU A 126 8.41 -9.71 -4.44
N TRP A 127 8.02 -10.33 -3.34
CA TRP A 127 6.82 -10.02 -2.57
C TRP A 127 6.93 -8.68 -1.85
N SER A 128 8.08 -8.37 -1.26
CA SER A 128 8.30 -7.09 -0.57
C SER A 128 8.12 -5.91 -1.53
N LYS A 129 8.65 -6.01 -2.75
CA LYS A 129 8.49 -4.97 -3.78
C LYS A 129 7.04 -4.86 -4.24
N GLN A 130 6.40 -5.98 -4.55
CA GLN A 130 5.01 -5.99 -5.02
C GLN A 130 4.04 -5.47 -3.95
N ILE A 131 4.26 -5.81 -2.68
CA ILE A 131 3.48 -5.26 -1.57
C ILE A 131 3.76 -3.79 -1.35
N ALA A 132 5.02 -3.35 -1.45
CA ALA A 132 5.34 -1.93 -1.30
C ALA A 132 4.57 -1.09 -2.34
N ASP A 133 4.55 -1.54 -3.59
CA ASP A 133 3.79 -0.90 -4.67
C ASP A 133 2.28 -0.91 -4.35
N GLU A 134 1.73 -2.05 -3.92
CA GLU A 134 0.30 -2.17 -3.60
C GLU A 134 -0.11 -1.34 -2.37
N ILE A 135 0.74 -1.24 -1.35
CA ILE A 135 0.52 -0.35 -0.20
C ILE A 135 0.46 1.11 -0.65
N GLN A 136 1.37 1.52 -1.54
CA GLN A 136 1.35 2.88 -2.08
C GLN A 136 0.06 3.15 -2.84
N THR A 137 -0.40 2.21 -3.67
CA THR A 137 -1.67 2.34 -4.39
C THR A 137 -2.85 2.45 -3.43
N LEU A 138 -2.98 1.54 -2.46
CA LEU A 138 -4.08 1.57 -1.48
C LEU A 138 -4.08 2.86 -0.64
N LEU A 139 -2.90 3.36 -0.26
CA LEU A 139 -2.77 4.61 0.46
C LEU A 139 -3.17 5.80 -0.42
N LYS A 140 -2.69 5.84 -1.67
CA LYS A 140 -3.01 6.89 -2.63
C LYS A 140 -4.51 6.97 -2.88
N ASP A 141 -5.15 5.85 -3.23
CA ASP A 141 -6.58 5.79 -3.52
C ASP A 141 -7.41 6.27 -2.32
N MET A 142 -7.01 5.91 -1.10
CA MET A 142 -7.66 6.36 0.13
C MET A 142 -7.47 7.87 0.36
N LEU A 143 -6.25 8.40 0.20
CA LEU A 143 -5.99 9.84 0.35
C LEU A 143 -6.74 10.67 -0.70
N GLU A 144 -6.75 10.23 -1.96
CA GLU A 144 -7.53 10.87 -3.02
C GLU A 144 -9.04 10.84 -2.71
N SER A 145 -9.54 9.71 -2.19
CA SER A 145 -10.94 9.60 -1.78
C SER A 145 -11.30 10.52 -0.62
N GLU A 146 -10.39 10.82 0.31
CA GLU A 146 -10.65 11.76 1.40
C GLU A 146 -10.48 13.22 0.96
N LEU A 147 -9.44 13.53 0.17
CA LEU A 147 -9.17 14.88 -0.32
C LEU A 147 -10.22 15.36 -1.33
N SER A 148 -10.78 14.44 -2.14
CA SER A 148 -11.88 14.78 -3.05
C SER A 148 -13.13 15.27 -2.33
N LYS A 149 -13.33 14.93 -1.05
CA LYS A 149 -14.44 15.46 -0.24
C LYS A 149 -14.27 16.94 0.13
N LEU A 150 -13.06 17.47 0.00
CA LEU A 150 -12.72 18.87 0.30
C LEU A 150 -12.76 19.75 -0.95
N SER A 151 -13.07 19.19 -2.13
CA SER A 151 -13.08 19.96 -3.37
C SER A 151 -14.21 20.97 -3.40
N ILE A 152 -13.90 22.22 -3.74
CA ILE A 152 -14.88 23.29 -3.98
C ILE A 152 -14.75 23.72 -5.44
N THR A 153 -15.84 23.65 -6.19
CA THR A 153 -15.93 24.16 -7.56
C THR A 153 -16.66 25.51 -7.53
N PHE A 154 -16.17 26.50 -8.29
CA PHE A 154 -16.80 27.81 -8.43
C PHE A 154 -17.60 27.91 -9.73
#